data_AF-A0A847GIY6-F1
#
_entry.id   AF-A0A847GIY6-F1
#
_cell.length_a   1.000
_cell.length_b   1.000
_cell.length_c   1.000
_cell.angle_alpha   90.00
_cell.angle_beta   90.00
_cell.angle_gamma   90.00
#
_symmetry.space_group_name_H-M   'P 1'
#
loop_
_entity.id
_entity.type
_entity.pdbx_description
1 polymer ?
#
loop_
_entity_poly.entity_id
_entity_poly.type
_entity_poly.pdbx_seq_one_letter_code
_entity_poly.pdbx_strand_id
1 'polypeptide(L)'
;METHESKQPEAPAVFAFHPLRKVWHVIGTSLIIFLFHLLKGVTWPVAGPALLMGVAWMETVAAFAMEIVRFRSPREQEAIERLPFVRRVMRGDEKGHVNASTWLMFATALMATGYFLGWCGETAVTCALAVVAVADPAASWARHQARRRGSNRIRAAGLWAFFLCAFAVVAVTAWIMGAPWRPWTVAAAALAGAWAESDLLRMAGWLLARLRRMPVSHPAATGWLSRIYPDDNLLIPLAVTVTLAALAGW
;
A
#
# COMPACT_ATOMS: atom_id res chain seq x y z
N MET A 1 44.78 24.30 -8.23
CA MET A 1 44.18 23.86 -6.94
C MET A 1 42.69 23.79 -7.19
N GLU A 2 42.22 22.67 -7.75
CA GLU A 2 40.81 22.49 -8.11
C GLU A 2 40.02 22.17 -6.85
N THR A 3 39.13 23.08 -6.48
CA THR A 3 38.14 22.86 -5.44
C THR A 3 37.15 21.81 -5.93
N HIS A 4 37.39 20.56 -5.54
CA HIS A 4 36.37 19.52 -5.55
C HIS A 4 35.24 19.97 -4.62
N GLU A 5 34.24 20.66 -5.18
CA GLU A 5 32.93 20.76 -4.55
C GLU A 5 32.40 19.33 -4.40
N SER A 6 32.49 18.81 -3.18
CA SER A 6 31.83 17.56 -2.83
C SER A 6 30.34 17.80 -3.03
N LYS A 7 29.78 17.31 -4.14
CA LYS A 7 28.33 17.10 -4.23
C LYS A 7 27.96 16.21 -3.07
N GLN A 8 27.35 16.80 -2.04
CA GLN A 8 26.66 16.04 -1.01
C GLN A 8 25.77 15.02 -1.73
N PRO A 9 25.76 13.74 -1.32
CA PRO A 9 24.84 12.79 -1.90
C PRO A 9 23.43 13.33 -1.63
N GLU A 10 22.72 13.72 -2.70
CA GLU A 10 21.31 14.08 -2.61
C GLU A 10 20.60 12.97 -1.85
N ALA A 11 20.09 13.30 -0.66
CA ALA A 11 19.28 12.38 0.11
C ALA A 11 18.18 11.87 -0.82
N PRO A 12 17.98 10.54 -0.92
CA PRO A 12 17.15 9.98 -1.97
C PRO A 12 15.74 10.59 -1.87
N ALA A 13 15.14 10.87 -3.03
CA ALA A 13 13.87 11.57 -3.23
C ALA A 13 12.62 10.85 -2.65
N VAL A 14 12.79 10.07 -1.58
CA VAL A 14 11.87 9.05 -1.04
C VAL A 14 10.56 9.61 -0.49
N PHE A 15 10.39 10.95 -0.39
CA PHE A 15 9.20 11.57 0.21
C PHE A 15 8.69 12.82 -0.51
N ALA A 16 8.71 12.84 -1.85
CA ALA A 16 8.00 13.86 -2.61
C ALA A 16 6.48 13.63 -2.52
N PHE A 17 5.76 14.50 -1.82
CA PHE A 17 4.30 14.47 -1.77
C PHE A 17 3.75 14.75 -3.17
N HIS A 18 2.91 13.84 -3.67
CA HIS A 18 2.35 13.91 -5.02
C HIS A 18 0.81 13.93 -4.94
N PRO A 19 0.16 15.11 -5.00
CA PRO A 19 -1.27 15.26 -4.70
C PRO A 19 -2.16 14.44 -5.63
N LEU A 20 -1.92 14.48 -6.94
CA LEU A 20 -2.71 13.71 -7.92
C LEU A 20 -2.63 12.21 -7.67
N ARG A 21 -1.50 11.72 -7.13
CA ARG A 21 -1.34 10.30 -6.80
C ARG A 21 -2.14 9.95 -5.55
N LYS A 22 -2.16 10.83 -4.54
CA LYS A 22 -2.99 10.59 -3.36
C LYS A 22 -4.47 10.63 -3.70
N VAL A 23 -4.89 11.50 -4.61
CA VAL A 23 -6.26 11.48 -5.16
C VAL A 23 -6.54 10.17 -5.91
N TRP A 24 -5.65 9.75 -6.82
CA TRP A 24 -5.76 8.46 -7.52
C TRP A 24 -5.89 7.29 -6.55
N HIS A 25 -5.06 7.26 -5.51
CA HIS A 25 -5.06 6.25 -4.47
C HIS A 25 -6.38 6.18 -3.71
N VAL A 26 -6.90 7.33 -3.27
CA VAL A 26 -8.20 7.42 -2.59
C VAL A 26 -9.33 6.92 -3.50
N ILE A 27 -9.36 7.35 -4.76
CA ILE A 27 -10.36 6.94 -5.74
C ILE A 27 -10.29 5.43 -5.99
N GLY A 28 -9.09 4.91 -6.28
CA GLY A 28 -8.88 3.49 -6.53
C GLY A 28 -9.30 2.63 -5.34
N THR A 29 -8.90 3.00 -4.13
CA THR A 29 -9.26 2.26 -2.92
C THR A 29 -10.76 2.34 -2.63
N SER A 30 -11.39 3.50 -2.85
CA SER A 30 -12.85 3.67 -2.71
C SER A 30 -13.62 2.83 -3.73
N LEU A 31 -13.11 2.72 -4.96
CA LEU A 31 -13.68 1.85 -5.99
C LEU A 31 -13.60 0.37 -5.57
N ILE A 32 -12.49 -0.07 -4.98
CA ILE A 32 -12.36 -1.44 -4.46
C ILE A 32 -13.41 -1.69 -3.37
N ILE A 33 -13.60 -0.75 -2.43
CA ILE A 33 -14.64 -0.87 -1.39
C ILE A 33 -16.03 -0.96 -2.02
N PHE A 34 -16.33 -0.09 -2.99
CA PHE A 34 -17.60 -0.10 -3.71
C PHE A 34 -17.85 -1.44 -4.40
N LEU A 35 -16.87 -1.95 -5.17
CA LEU A 35 -16.95 -3.23 -5.86
C LEU A 35 -17.11 -4.39 -4.88
N PHE A 36 -16.42 -4.35 -3.74
CA PHE A 36 -16.56 -5.33 -2.68
C PHE A 36 -18.01 -5.43 -2.19
N HIS A 37 -18.63 -4.31 -1.83
CA HIS A 37 -20.02 -4.29 -1.37
C HIS A 37 -21.04 -4.58 -2.49
N LEU A 38 -20.72 -4.22 -3.73
CA LEU A 38 -21.55 -4.51 -4.90
C LEU A 38 -21.60 -6.02 -5.19
N LEU A 39 -20.45 -6.70 -5.13
CA LEU A 39 -20.32 -8.07 -5.60
C LEU A 39 -20.48 -9.11 -4.49
N LYS A 40 -20.23 -8.79 -3.21
CA LYS A 40 -20.34 -9.75 -2.08
C LYS A 40 -21.73 -10.42 -1.99
N GLY A 41 -22.78 -9.71 -2.38
CA GLY A 41 -24.18 -10.14 -2.26
C GLY A 41 -24.73 -10.85 -3.49
N VAL A 42 -23.93 -11.01 -4.55
CA VAL A 42 -24.35 -11.73 -5.76
C VAL A 42 -24.56 -13.21 -5.42
N THR A 43 -25.70 -13.78 -5.78
CA THR A 43 -26.02 -15.19 -5.49
C THR A 43 -26.07 -16.05 -6.75
N TRP A 44 -26.16 -15.44 -7.94
CA TRP A 44 -26.26 -16.14 -9.22
C TRP A 44 -25.57 -15.34 -10.34
N PRO A 45 -24.91 -16.00 -11.32
CA PRO A 45 -24.68 -17.43 -11.46
C PRO A 45 -23.55 -17.98 -10.58
N VAL A 46 -22.75 -17.10 -9.96
CA VAL A 46 -21.63 -17.46 -9.08
C VAL A 46 -21.82 -16.76 -7.75
N ALA A 47 -21.53 -17.44 -6.64
CA ALA A 47 -21.58 -16.86 -5.31
C ALA A 47 -20.61 -15.66 -5.19
N GLY A 48 -21.08 -14.57 -4.60
CA GLY A 48 -20.38 -13.29 -4.50
C GLY A 48 -18.96 -13.39 -3.96
N PRO A 49 -18.70 -14.12 -2.85
CA PRO A 49 -17.35 -14.31 -2.35
C PRO A 49 -16.40 -14.99 -3.36
N ALA A 50 -16.89 -15.97 -4.12
CA ALA A 50 -16.11 -16.65 -5.16
C ALA A 50 -15.86 -15.73 -6.37
N LEU A 51 -16.87 -14.96 -6.78
CA LEU A 51 -16.75 -13.96 -7.84
C LEU A 51 -15.72 -12.89 -7.47
N LEU A 52 -15.79 -12.36 -6.24
CA LEU A 52 -14.83 -11.38 -5.71
C LEU A 52 -13.40 -11.92 -5.72
N MET A 53 -13.20 -13.12 -5.20
CA MET A 53 -11.89 -13.78 -5.21
C MET A 53 -11.37 -13.96 -6.63
N GLY A 54 -12.20 -14.45 -7.55
CA GLY A 54 -11.84 -14.65 -8.95
C GLY A 54 -11.44 -13.35 -9.65
N VAL A 55 -12.25 -12.30 -9.54
CA VAL A 55 -11.97 -10.98 -10.12
C VAL A 55 -10.68 -10.39 -9.56
N ALA A 56 -10.51 -10.40 -8.23
CA ALA A 56 -9.34 -9.84 -7.58
C ALA A 56 -8.03 -10.55 -7.98
N TRP A 57 -8.05 -11.88 -8.10
CA TRP A 57 -6.88 -12.64 -8.57
C TRP A 57 -6.60 -12.41 -10.06
N MET A 58 -7.63 -12.35 -10.91
CA MET A 58 -7.44 -12.04 -12.33
C MET A 58 -6.79 -10.66 -12.53
N GLU A 59 -7.28 -9.64 -11.84
CA GLU A 59 -6.69 -8.29 -11.88
C GLU A 59 -5.24 -8.29 -11.36
N THR A 60 -4.99 -8.99 -10.25
CA THR A 60 -3.64 -9.12 -9.67
C THR A 60 -2.66 -9.77 -10.66
N VAL A 61 -3.05 -10.88 -11.30
CA VAL A 61 -2.21 -11.57 -12.28
C VAL A 61 -1.95 -10.67 -13.49
N ALA A 62 -2.97 -9.98 -14.00
CA ALA A 62 -2.83 -9.04 -15.09
C ALA A 62 -1.87 -7.89 -14.73
N ALA A 63 -1.99 -7.32 -13.52
CA ALA A 63 -1.12 -6.27 -13.03
C ALA A 63 0.34 -6.71 -12.93
N PHE A 64 0.62 -7.88 -12.35
CA PHE A 64 1.99 -8.41 -12.31
C PHE A 64 2.54 -8.78 -13.69
N ALA A 65 1.70 -9.27 -14.62
CA ALA A 65 2.12 -9.52 -15.99
C ALA A 65 2.55 -8.22 -16.69
N MET A 66 1.79 -7.13 -16.52
CA MET A 66 2.16 -5.81 -17.04
C MET A 66 3.48 -5.32 -16.42
N GLU A 67 3.70 -5.54 -15.12
CA GLU A 67 4.98 -5.19 -14.46
C GLU A 67 6.17 -5.98 -15.02
N ILE A 68 6.01 -7.29 -15.24
CA ILE A 68 7.05 -8.14 -15.84
C ILE A 68 7.39 -7.66 -17.26
N VAL A 69 6.39 -7.31 -18.07
CA VAL A 69 6.59 -6.77 -19.42
C VAL A 69 7.35 -5.45 -19.36
N ARG A 70 6.94 -4.54 -18.46
CA ARG A 70 7.60 -3.24 -18.22
C ARG A 70 9.07 -3.41 -17.86
N PHE A 71 9.40 -4.38 -17.00
CA PHE A 71 10.78 -4.64 -16.60
C PHE A 71 11.67 -5.28 -17.66
N ARG A 72 11.06 -5.93 -18.67
CA ARG A 72 11.78 -6.62 -19.75
C ARG A 72 12.11 -5.71 -20.93
N SER A 73 11.35 -4.64 -21.16
CA SER A 73 11.52 -3.78 -22.34
C SER A 73 11.43 -2.29 -21.99
N PRO A 74 12.53 -1.53 -22.18
CA PRO A 74 12.51 -0.06 -22.05
C PRO A 74 11.51 0.61 -22.99
N ARG A 75 11.26 0.02 -24.17
CA ARG A 75 10.27 0.52 -25.13
C ARG A 75 8.85 0.41 -24.60
N GLU A 76 8.53 -0.67 -23.89
CA GLU A 76 7.22 -0.85 -23.26
C GLU A 76 7.03 0.08 -22.06
N GLN A 77 8.10 0.28 -21.28
CA GLN A 77 8.10 1.29 -20.22
C GLN A 77 7.82 2.70 -20.78
N GLU A 78 8.48 3.09 -21.87
CA GLU A 78 8.19 4.36 -22.54
C GLU A 78 6.76 4.44 -23.09
N ALA A 79 6.23 3.36 -23.65
CA ALA A 79 4.85 3.33 -24.14
C ALA A 79 3.83 3.52 -23.01
N ILE A 80 4.04 2.86 -21.87
CA ILE A 80 3.20 3.03 -20.66
C ILE A 80 3.33 4.45 -20.11
N GLU A 81 4.55 5.01 -20.07
CA GLU A 81 4.79 6.39 -19.62
C GLU A 81 4.14 7.45 -20.55
N ARG A 82 3.84 7.10 -21.79
CA ARG A 82 3.14 7.96 -22.75
C ARG A 82 1.62 7.90 -22.62
N LEU A 83 1.06 6.93 -21.90
CA LEU A 83 -0.38 6.86 -21.68
C LEU A 83 -0.89 8.10 -20.94
N PRO A 84 -2.06 8.64 -21.35
CA PRO A 84 -2.66 9.76 -20.63
C PRO A 84 -2.90 9.34 -19.17
N PHE A 85 -2.73 10.28 -18.24
CA PHE A 85 -2.84 10.08 -16.78
C PHE A 85 -1.70 9.30 -16.11
N VAL A 86 -1.18 8.22 -16.71
CA VAL A 86 -0.06 7.44 -16.12
C VAL A 86 1.16 8.31 -15.88
N ARG A 87 1.55 9.12 -16.87
CA ARG A 87 2.63 10.10 -16.75
C ARG A 87 2.44 11.08 -15.58
N ARG A 88 1.19 11.39 -15.24
CA ARG A 88 0.85 12.38 -14.19
C ARG A 88 0.77 11.75 -12.80
N VAL A 89 0.76 10.43 -12.67
CA VAL A 89 0.54 9.73 -11.38
C VAL A 89 1.76 8.91 -10.95
N MET A 90 2.54 8.41 -11.92
CA MET A 90 3.70 7.55 -11.67
C MET A 90 4.86 8.31 -11.00
N ARG A 91 5.41 7.77 -9.91
CA ARG A 91 6.63 8.35 -9.27
C ARG A 91 7.89 7.97 -10.05
N GLY A 92 8.92 8.82 -9.94
CA GLY A 92 10.25 8.53 -10.47
C GLY A 92 10.82 7.22 -9.93
N ASP A 93 10.63 6.94 -8.64
CA ASP A 93 11.15 5.73 -7.98
C ASP A 93 10.42 4.45 -8.42
N GLU A 94 9.16 4.55 -8.86
CA GLU A 94 8.36 3.43 -9.39
C GLU A 94 8.82 2.99 -10.78
N LYS A 95 9.67 3.77 -11.45
CA LYS A 95 10.29 3.36 -12.72
C LYS A 95 11.16 2.11 -12.58
N GLY A 96 11.65 1.84 -11.36
CA GLY A 96 12.52 0.69 -11.07
C GLY A 96 11.89 -0.38 -10.16
N HIS A 97 10.62 -0.27 -9.80
CA HIS A 97 9.96 -1.11 -8.77
C HIS A 97 8.51 -1.39 -9.13
N VAL A 98 7.95 -2.52 -8.67
CA VAL A 98 6.53 -2.87 -8.84
C VAL A 98 5.67 -1.72 -8.30
N ASN A 99 4.64 -1.33 -9.05
CA ASN A 99 3.78 -0.23 -8.66
C ASN A 99 3.03 -0.53 -7.36
N ALA A 100 2.88 0.48 -6.52
CA ALA A 100 2.04 0.45 -5.32
C ALA A 100 0.60 -0.06 -5.59
N SER A 101 0.01 0.30 -6.74
CA SER A 101 -1.32 -0.19 -7.12
C SER A 101 -1.35 -1.71 -7.36
N THR A 102 -0.27 -2.29 -7.89
CA THR A 102 -0.16 -3.75 -8.06
C THR A 102 -0.09 -4.45 -6.70
N TRP A 103 0.61 -3.87 -5.73
CA TRP A 103 0.63 -4.36 -4.35
C TRP A 103 -0.73 -4.25 -3.65
N LEU A 104 -1.47 -3.18 -3.89
CA LEU A 104 -2.84 -3.01 -3.38
C LEU A 104 -3.81 -4.05 -3.98
N MET A 105 -3.70 -4.32 -5.28
CA MET A 105 -4.46 -5.39 -5.94
C MET A 105 -4.16 -6.75 -5.30
N PHE A 106 -2.88 -7.03 -5.05
CA PHE A 106 -2.49 -8.27 -4.39
C PHE A 106 -3.03 -8.38 -2.95
N ALA A 107 -2.95 -7.32 -2.16
CA ALA A 107 -3.59 -7.27 -0.85
C ALA A 107 -5.09 -7.54 -0.94
N THR A 108 -5.76 -6.94 -1.93
CA THR A 108 -7.21 -7.12 -2.15
C THR A 108 -7.54 -8.57 -2.50
N ALA A 109 -6.73 -9.23 -3.34
CA ALA A 109 -6.90 -10.65 -3.65
C ALA A 109 -6.73 -11.56 -2.42
N LEU A 110 -5.74 -11.27 -1.57
CA LEU A 110 -5.53 -11.99 -0.32
C LEU A 110 -6.68 -11.78 0.67
N MET A 111 -7.17 -10.54 0.83
CA MET A 111 -8.35 -10.24 1.65
C MET A 111 -9.62 -10.91 1.11
N ALA A 112 -9.84 -10.88 -0.21
CA ALA A 112 -10.97 -11.57 -0.85
C ALA A 112 -10.89 -13.10 -0.64
N THR A 113 -9.68 -13.66 -0.67
CA THR A 113 -9.45 -15.07 -0.34
C THR A 113 -9.77 -15.35 1.13
N GLY A 114 -9.31 -14.51 2.05
CA GLY A 114 -9.64 -14.63 3.48
C GLY A 114 -11.15 -14.54 3.73
N TYR A 115 -11.85 -13.62 3.04
CA TYR A 115 -13.30 -13.48 3.12
C TYR A 115 -14.03 -14.71 2.56
N PHE A 116 -13.60 -15.22 1.41
CA PHE A 116 -14.14 -16.45 0.82
C PHE A 116 -13.99 -17.67 1.74
N LEU A 117 -12.85 -17.79 2.42
CA LEU A 117 -12.57 -18.89 3.36
C LEU A 117 -13.22 -18.68 4.75
N GLY A 118 -13.88 -17.54 4.99
CA GLY A 118 -14.47 -17.20 6.30
C GLY A 118 -13.43 -16.87 7.38
N TRP A 119 -12.20 -16.54 6.99
CA TRP A 119 -11.13 -16.15 7.91
C TRP A 119 -11.21 -14.69 8.36
N CYS A 120 -11.89 -13.84 7.60
CA CYS A 120 -12.16 -12.47 7.98
C CYS A 120 -13.55 -12.04 7.49
N GLY A 121 -14.23 -11.24 8.30
CA GLY A 121 -15.54 -10.70 7.97
C GLY A 121 -15.50 -9.49 7.06
N GLU A 122 -16.69 -9.12 6.59
CA GLU A 122 -16.91 -7.95 5.75
C GLU A 122 -16.34 -6.67 6.38
N THR A 123 -16.62 -6.45 7.65
CA THR A 123 -16.16 -5.25 8.35
C THR A 123 -14.64 -5.17 8.45
N ALA A 124 -13.94 -6.30 8.59
CA ALA A 124 -12.48 -6.32 8.61
C ALA A 124 -11.88 -5.90 7.26
N VAL A 125 -12.46 -6.39 6.15
CA VAL A 125 -12.06 -6.02 4.78
C VAL A 125 -12.33 -4.53 4.52
N THR A 126 -13.54 -4.05 4.83
CA THR A 126 -13.92 -2.65 4.59
C THR A 126 -13.07 -1.69 5.44
N CYS A 127 -12.81 -2.01 6.71
CA CYS A 127 -11.93 -1.21 7.57
C CYS A 127 -10.49 -1.16 7.03
N ALA A 128 -9.93 -2.30 6.59
CA ALA A 128 -8.57 -2.35 6.06
C ALA A 128 -8.41 -1.48 4.81
N LEU A 129 -9.33 -1.58 3.86
CA LEU A 129 -9.33 -0.74 2.66
C LEU A 129 -9.55 0.74 3.01
N ALA A 130 -10.46 1.05 3.95
CA ALA A 130 -10.69 2.43 4.37
C ALA A 130 -9.46 3.05 5.04
N VAL A 131 -8.73 2.29 5.88
CA VAL A 131 -7.46 2.72 6.49
C VAL A 131 -6.45 3.06 5.41
N VAL A 132 -6.27 2.18 4.42
CA VAL A 132 -5.35 2.46 3.29
C VAL A 132 -5.78 3.69 2.50
N ALA A 133 -7.08 3.87 2.27
CA ALA A 133 -7.61 5.00 1.52
C ALA A 133 -7.34 6.35 2.21
N VAL A 134 -7.33 6.39 3.54
CA VAL A 134 -7.32 7.67 4.30
C VAL A 134 -6.03 7.87 5.10
N ALA A 135 -5.60 6.88 5.87
CA ALA A 135 -4.49 7.01 6.80
C ALA A 135 -3.14 7.15 6.09
N ASP A 136 -2.92 6.45 4.97
CA ASP A 136 -1.69 6.62 4.17
C ASP A 136 -1.58 8.03 3.54
N PRO A 137 -2.60 8.56 2.84
CA PRO A 137 -2.57 9.95 2.39
C PRO A 137 -2.36 10.96 3.52
N ALA A 138 -3.01 10.76 4.67
CA ALA A 138 -2.84 11.62 5.84
C ALA A 138 -1.40 11.60 6.38
N ALA A 139 -0.79 10.41 6.50
CA ALA A 139 0.61 10.25 6.90
C ALA A 139 1.57 10.94 5.92
N SER A 140 1.32 10.81 4.62
CA SER A 140 2.11 11.48 3.58
C SER A 140 1.97 13.00 3.62
N TRP A 141 0.76 13.52 3.87
CA TRP A 141 0.51 14.94 4.02
C TRP A 141 1.18 15.51 5.28
N ALA A 142 1.07 14.81 6.42
CA ALA A 142 1.71 15.22 7.66
C ALA A 142 3.24 15.30 7.51
N ARG A 143 3.85 14.32 6.84
CA ARG A 143 5.28 14.34 6.49
C ARG A 143 5.64 15.54 5.62
N HIS A 144 4.82 15.85 4.62
CA HIS A 144 5.01 17.02 3.76
C HIS A 144 5.00 18.34 4.54
N GLN A 145 3.99 18.51 5.40
CA GLN A 145 3.84 19.72 6.21
C GLN A 145 4.95 19.87 7.26
N ALA A 146 5.36 18.77 7.90
CA ALA A 146 6.48 18.77 8.83
C ALA A 146 7.79 19.18 8.14
N ARG A 147 8.02 18.68 6.91
CA ARG A 147 9.19 19.04 6.09
C ARG A 147 9.16 20.51 5.68
N ARG A 148 8.01 21.03 5.22
CA ARG A 148 7.83 22.45 4.88
C ARG A 148 8.11 23.39 6.05
N ARG A 149 7.85 22.93 7.27
CA ARG A 149 8.12 23.68 8.52
C ARG A 149 9.55 23.49 9.05
N GLY A 150 10.44 22.79 8.32
CA GLY A 150 11.81 22.53 8.77
C GLY A 150 11.90 21.65 10.02
N SER A 151 10.88 20.83 10.32
CA SER A 151 10.87 19.99 11.52
C SER A 151 11.80 18.79 11.36
N ASN A 152 12.55 18.45 12.41
CA ASN A 152 13.33 17.22 12.48
C ASN A 152 12.46 15.98 12.79
N ARG A 153 11.16 16.15 13.07
CA ARG A 153 10.24 15.09 13.49
C ARG A 153 9.32 14.60 12.37
N ILE A 154 9.78 14.59 11.11
CA ILE A 154 8.98 14.21 9.93
C ILE A 154 8.37 12.82 10.07
N ARG A 155 9.17 11.82 10.45
CA ARG A 155 8.71 10.42 10.60
C ARG A 155 7.65 10.29 11.70
N ALA A 156 7.89 10.92 12.86
CA ALA A 156 6.95 10.89 13.97
C ALA A 156 5.62 11.56 13.59
N ALA A 157 5.66 12.69 12.88
CA ALA A 157 4.45 13.36 12.39
C ALA A 157 3.63 12.47 11.44
N GLY A 158 4.31 11.75 10.52
CA GLY A 158 3.66 10.78 9.64
C GLY A 158 2.99 9.64 10.40
N LEU A 159 3.72 9.02 11.32
CA LEU A 159 3.23 7.88 12.11
C LEU A 159 2.05 8.26 13.02
N TRP A 160 2.12 9.43 13.68
CA TRP A 160 1.03 9.93 14.50
C TRP A 160 -0.21 10.24 13.67
N ALA A 161 -0.05 10.90 12.52
CA ALA A 161 -1.16 11.16 11.62
C ALA A 161 -1.78 9.86 11.10
N PHE A 162 -0.95 8.88 10.74
CA PHE A 162 -1.42 7.56 10.34
C PHE A 162 -2.28 6.93 11.44
N PHE A 163 -1.72 6.82 12.65
CA PHE A 163 -2.37 6.16 13.78
C PHE A 163 -3.71 6.81 14.12
N LEU A 164 -3.75 8.15 14.23
CA LEU A 164 -4.97 8.89 14.55
C LEU A 164 -6.04 8.74 13.46
N CYS A 165 -5.64 8.84 12.19
CA CYS A 165 -6.57 8.64 11.07
C CYS A 165 -7.05 7.20 10.98
N ALA A 166 -6.17 6.21 11.14
CA ALA A 166 -6.54 4.80 11.14
C ALA A 166 -7.51 4.48 12.28
N PHE A 167 -7.25 5.00 13.49
CA PHE A 167 -8.16 4.85 14.63
C PHE A 167 -9.55 5.42 14.31
N ALA A 168 -9.60 6.67 13.83
CA ALA A 168 -10.85 7.33 13.50
C ALA A 168 -11.61 6.60 12.38
N VAL A 169 -10.90 6.16 11.34
CA VAL A 169 -11.51 5.46 10.20
C VAL A 169 -12.03 4.09 10.60
N VAL A 170 -11.25 3.27 11.31
CA VAL A 170 -11.72 1.98 11.81
C VAL A 170 -12.93 2.17 12.71
N ALA A 171 -12.93 3.22 13.55
CA ALA A 171 -14.06 3.52 14.42
C ALA A 171 -15.33 3.87 13.65
N VAL A 172 -15.24 4.81 12.73
CA VAL A 172 -16.37 5.26 11.92
C VAL A 172 -16.87 4.14 11.02
N THR A 173 -15.98 3.41 10.36
CA THR A 173 -16.34 2.29 9.48
C THR A 173 -16.99 1.16 10.27
N ALA A 174 -16.42 0.74 11.41
CA ALA A 174 -17.02 -0.26 12.28
C ALA A 174 -18.43 0.15 12.74
N TRP A 175 -18.61 1.41 13.12
CA TRP A 175 -19.90 1.94 13.54
C TRP A 175 -20.94 1.93 12.41
N ILE A 176 -20.57 2.39 11.20
CA ILE A 176 -21.44 2.33 10.00
C ILE A 176 -21.85 0.89 9.69
N MET A 177 -20.93 -0.06 9.88
CA MET A 177 -21.14 -1.49 9.63
C MET A 177 -21.90 -2.21 10.75
N GLY A 178 -22.37 -1.49 11.77
CA GLY A 178 -23.15 -2.06 12.89
C GLY A 178 -22.31 -2.96 13.81
N ALA A 179 -20.98 -2.84 13.77
CA ALA A 179 -20.09 -3.71 14.50
C ALA A 179 -19.84 -3.17 15.92
N PRO A 180 -19.63 -4.04 16.93
CA PRO A 180 -19.56 -3.61 18.33
C PRO A 180 -18.36 -2.70 18.56
N TRP A 181 -18.61 -1.53 19.16
CA TRP A 181 -17.55 -0.58 19.49
C TRP A 181 -16.63 -1.14 20.58
N ARG A 182 -15.39 -1.44 20.20
CA ARG A 182 -14.33 -1.92 21.10
C ARG A 182 -13.08 -1.07 20.90
N PRO A 183 -12.84 -0.04 21.73
CA PRO A 183 -11.76 0.93 21.50
C PRO A 183 -10.37 0.27 21.52
N TRP A 184 -10.17 -0.81 22.28
CA TRP A 184 -8.94 -1.60 22.26
C TRP A 184 -8.72 -2.34 20.94
N THR A 185 -9.77 -2.90 20.33
CA THR A 185 -9.69 -3.55 19.01
C THR A 185 -9.36 -2.52 17.92
N VAL A 186 -9.99 -1.35 17.98
CA VAL A 186 -9.76 -0.24 17.04
C VAL A 186 -8.34 0.30 17.19
N ALA A 187 -7.87 0.50 18.43
CA ALA A 187 -6.50 0.89 18.72
C ALA A 187 -5.49 -0.15 18.22
N ALA A 188 -5.75 -1.44 18.44
CA ALA A 188 -4.88 -2.52 17.98
C ALA A 188 -4.77 -2.55 16.45
N ALA A 189 -5.90 -2.42 15.73
CA ALA A 189 -5.92 -2.36 14.27
C ALA A 189 -5.15 -1.13 13.74
N ALA A 190 -5.35 0.04 14.37
CA ALA A 190 -4.64 1.27 14.02
C ALA A 190 -3.13 1.15 14.29
N LEU A 191 -2.73 0.53 15.42
CA LEU A 191 -1.34 0.24 15.75
C LEU A 191 -0.72 -0.74 14.76
N ALA A 192 -1.44 -1.78 14.35
CA ALA A 192 -0.96 -2.76 13.37
C ALA A 192 -0.71 -2.11 12.01
N GLY A 193 -1.62 -1.26 11.53
CA GLY A 193 -1.41 -0.48 10.31
C GLY A 193 -0.23 0.49 10.42
N ALA A 194 -0.11 1.19 11.55
CA ALA A 194 0.99 2.12 11.81
C ALA A 194 2.34 1.39 11.91
N TRP A 195 2.34 0.19 12.50
CA TRP A 195 3.50 -0.69 12.54
C TRP A 195 3.90 -1.14 11.13
N ALA A 196 2.95 -1.60 10.31
CA ALA A 196 3.19 -2.00 8.92
C ALA A 196 3.77 -0.85 8.07
N GLU A 197 3.26 0.38 8.25
CA GLU A 197 3.80 1.59 7.59
C GLU A 197 5.27 1.86 8.00
N SER A 198 5.60 1.65 9.27
CA SER A 198 6.90 2.00 9.83
C SER A 198 7.96 0.90 9.64
N ASP A 199 7.56 -0.37 9.68
CA ASP A 199 8.45 -1.53 9.65
C ASP A 199 8.93 -1.85 8.24
N LEU A 200 8.09 -1.63 7.22
CA LEU A 200 8.50 -1.79 5.82
C LEU A 200 9.70 -0.90 5.47
N LEU A 201 9.69 0.37 5.92
CA LEU A 201 10.81 1.30 5.72
C LEU A 201 12.10 0.81 6.38
N ARG A 202 11.99 0.10 7.52
CA ARG A 202 13.13 -0.46 8.25
C ARG A 202 13.64 -1.72 7.57
N MET A 203 12.74 -2.64 7.20
CA MET A 203 13.06 -3.85 6.46
C MET A 203 13.68 -3.53 5.10
N ALA A 204 13.20 -2.51 4.38
CA ALA A 204 13.71 -2.10 3.08
C ALA A 204 15.15 -1.60 3.21
N GLY A 205 15.39 -0.72 4.19
CA GLY A 205 16.72 -0.22 4.50
C GLY A 205 17.68 -1.34 4.93
N TRP A 206 17.22 -2.26 5.78
CA TRP A 206 18.01 -3.40 6.22
C TRP A 206 18.34 -4.37 5.07
N LEU A 207 17.34 -4.73 4.26
CA LEU A 207 17.50 -5.67 3.15
C LEU A 207 18.41 -5.09 2.07
N LEU A 208 18.22 -3.82 1.69
CA LEU A 208 19.11 -3.13 0.76
C LEU A 208 20.55 -3.04 1.30
N ALA A 209 20.72 -2.74 2.58
CA ALA A 209 22.04 -2.73 3.22
C ALA A 209 22.67 -4.13 3.26
N ARG A 210 21.87 -5.19 3.44
CA ARG A 210 22.34 -6.58 3.47
C ARG A 210 22.72 -7.08 2.08
N LEU A 211 21.90 -6.81 1.07
CA LEU A 211 22.13 -7.16 -0.33
C LEU A 211 23.39 -6.47 -0.90
N ARG A 212 23.63 -5.21 -0.53
CA ARG A 212 24.86 -4.47 -0.90
C ARG A 212 26.14 -5.04 -0.30
N ARG A 213 26.04 -5.89 0.74
CA ARG A 213 27.16 -6.48 1.47
C ARG A 213 27.39 -7.97 1.14
N MET A 214 26.63 -8.55 0.21
CA MET A 214 26.84 -9.96 -0.17
C MET A 214 27.99 -10.11 -1.18
N PRO A 215 28.87 -11.14 -1.01
CA PRO A 215 30.05 -11.34 -1.84
C PRO A 215 29.76 -11.85 -3.26
N VAL A 216 28.57 -12.40 -3.50
CA VAL A 216 28.09 -12.81 -4.83
C VAL A 216 26.79 -12.06 -5.12
N SER A 217 26.91 -10.75 -5.36
CA SER A 217 25.81 -9.97 -5.93
C SER A 217 25.67 -10.37 -7.40
N HIS A 218 24.87 -11.41 -7.69
CA HIS A 218 24.50 -11.64 -9.09
C HIS A 218 23.64 -10.45 -9.52
N PRO A 219 24.11 -9.57 -10.43
CA PRO A 219 23.47 -8.27 -10.68
C PRO A 219 22.00 -8.41 -11.09
N ALA A 220 21.67 -9.51 -11.76
CA ALA A 220 20.31 -9.89 -12.13
C ALA A 220 19.42 -10.22 -10.90
N ALA A 221 19.92 -10.98 -9.91
CA ALA A 221 19.13 -11.35 -8.73
C ALA A 221 18.93 -10.16 -7.79
N THR A 222 19.97 -9.36 -7.56
CA THR A 222 19.86 -8.12 -6.78
C THR A 222 18.99 -7.07 -7.48
N GLY A 223 19.02 -7.00 -8.82
CA GLY A 223 18.18 -6.11 -9.61
C GLY A 223 16.70 -6.51 -9.63
N TRP A 224 16.39 -7.81 -9.62
CA TRP A 224 15.01 -8.29 -9.50
C TRP A 224 14.46 -8.15 -8.08
N LEU A 225 15.27 -8.44 -7.05
CA LEU A 225 14.89 -8.26 -5.66
C LEU A 225 14.64 -6.80 -5.31
N SER A 226 15.43 -5.87 -5.87
CA SER A 226 15.11 -4.45 -5.73
C SER A 226 13.77 -4.13 -6.38
N ARG A 227 13.44 -4.74 -7.53
CA ARG A 227 12.17 -4.45 -8.25
C ARG A 227 10.92 -4.95 -7.54
N ILE A 228 10.96 -6.09 -6.85
CA ILE A 228 9.78 -6.79 -6.27
C ILE A 228 9.65 -6.56 -4.75
N TYR A 229 10.28 -5.54 -4.20
CA TYR A 229 10.17 -5.29 -2.77
C TYR A 229 8.70 -4.93 -2.39
N PRO A 230 8.11 -5.56 -1.35
CA PRO A 230 6.72 -5.31 -0.96
C PRO A 230 6.52 -3.86 -0.53
N ASP A 231 5.35 -3.31 -0.84
CA ASP A 231 4.98 -1.91 -0.58
C ASP A 231 4.03 -1.80 0.63
N ASP A 232 3.88 -0.59 1.18
CA ASP A 232 2.99 -0.34 2.32
C ASP A 232 1.52 -0.62 1.97
N ASN A 233 1.17 -0.47 0.69
CA ASN A 233 -0.13 -0.83 0.13
C ASN A 233 -0.43 -2.34 0.13
N LEU A 234 0.58 -3.22 0.33
CA LEU A 234 0.36 -4.63 0.62
C LEU A 234 0.17 -4.86 2.12
N LEU A 235 1.09 -4.35 2.94
CA LEU A 235 1.18 -4.74 4.34
C LEU A 235 0.15 -4.06 5.24
N ILE A 236 -0.15 -2.79 5.03
CA ILE A 236 -1.14 -2.05 5.82
C ILE A 236 -2.50 -2.75 5.81
N PRO A 237 -3.13 -3.03 4.64
CA PRO A 237 -4.45 -3.64 4.64
C PRO A 237 -4.42 -5.04 5.27
N LEU A 238 -3.41 -5.85 4.97
CA LEU A 238 -3.28 -7.20 5.56
C LEU A 238 -3.12 -7.16 7.09
N ALA A 239 -2.28 -6.27 7.61
CA ALA A 239 -2.06 -6.13 9.05
C ALA A 239 -3.35 -5.71 9.76
N VAL A 240 -4.10 -4.77 9.18
CA VAL A 240 -5.41 -4.34 9.71
C VAL A 240 -6.42 -5.48 9.64
N THR A 241 -6.56 -6.17 8.50
CA THR A 241 -7.50 -7.29 8.34
C THR A 241 -7.22 -8.42 9.32
N VAL A 242 -5.96 -8.88 9.42
CA VAL A 242 -5.57 -9.98 10.31
C VAL A 242 -5.81 -9.60 11.77
N THR A 243 -5.49 -8.36 12.15
CA THR A 243 -5.70 -7.88 13.52
C THR A 243 -7.19 -7.83 13.87
N LEU A 244 -8.03 -7.31 12.97
CA LEU A 244 -9.48 -7.26 13.18
C LEU A 244 -10.09 -8.66 13.21
N ALA A 245 -9.73 -9.53 12.28
CA ALA A 245 -10.20 -10.92 12.26
C ALA A 245 -9.85 -11.67 13.57
N ALA A 246 -8.60 -11.52 14.03
CA ALA A 246 -8.11 -12.20 15.24
C ALA A 246 -8.74 -11.68 16.54
N LEU A 247 -8.98 -10.37 16.65
CA LEU A 247 -9.39 -9.74 17.91
C LEU A 247 -10.91 -9.56 18.04
N ALA A 248 -11.62 -9.50 16.94
CA ALA A 248 -13.01 -9.08 16.94
C ALA A 248 -13.98 -10.26 16.83
N GLY A 249 -13.53 -11.46 16.43
CA GLY A 249 -14.42 -12.53 15.99
C GLY A 249 -15.25 -12.09 14.78
N TRP A 250 -14.63 -11.29 13.90
CA TRP A 250 -15.24 -10.67 12.72
C TRP A 250 -14.80 -11.37 11.45
#